data_AF-A0A8X6FKG0-F1
#
_entry.id   AF-A0A8X6FKG0-F1
#
_cell.length_a   1.000
_cell.length_b   1.000
_cell.length_c   1.000
_cell.angle_alpha   90.00
_cell.angle_beta   90.00
_cell.angle_gamma   90.00
#
_symmetry.space_group_name_H-M   'P 1'
#
loop_
_entity.id
_entity.type
_entity.pdbx_description
1 polymer ?
#
loop_
_entity_poly.entity_id
_entity_poly.type
_entity_poly.pdbx_seq_one_letter_code
_entity_poly.pdbx_strand_id
1 'polypeptide(L)'
;MIWSQVKGYVARGNKTFKLNEIKELVIKGIENVSAQNWTNCINHVIKKEKEVWEIDGLVDEIWENQNFIISVNSDSWDSYSEIMSANDL
;
A
#
# COMPACT_ATOMS: atom_id res chain seq x y z
N MET A 1 7.46 11.92 -0.14
CA MET A 1 6.79 11.85 -1.47
C MET A 1 6.64 13.23 -2.08
N ILE A 2 6.83 13.35 -3.39
CA ILE A 2 6.74 14.62 -4.13
C ILE A 2 5.32 15.22 -4.10
N TRP A 3 4.28 14.42 -4.31
CA TRP A 3 2.90 14.92 -4.33
C TRP A 3 2.46 15.59 -3.02
N SER A 4 2.96 15.12 -1.88
CA SER A 4 2.70 15.76 -0.59
C SER A 4 3.31 17.17 -0.51
N GLN A 5 4.48 17.38 -1.12
CA GLN A 5 5.13 18.69 -1.14
C GLN A 5 4.36 19.66 -2.04
N VAL A 6 3.96 19.21 -3.23
CA VAL A 6 3.15 20.01 -4.17
C VAL A 6 1.82 20.40 -3.54
N LYS A 7 1.10 19.45 -2.92
CA LYS A 7 -0.14 19.75 -2.18
C LYS A 7 0.08 20.75 -1.05
N GLY A 8 1.17 20.60 -0.28
CA GLY A 8 1.51 21.55 0.78
C GLY A 8 1.82 22.95 0.25
N TYR A 9 2.48 23.05 -0.90
CA TYR A 9 2.74 24.33 -1.57
C TYR A 9 1.44 25.01 -2.02
N VAL A 10 0.56 24.27 -2.68
CA VAL A 10 -0.75 24.77 -3.12
C VAL A 10 -1.61 25.19 -1.92
N ALA A 11 -1.65 24.39 -0.85
CA ALA A 11 -2.42 24.70 0.35
C ALA A 11 -1.96 26.00 1.03
N ARG A 12 -0.64 26.28 1.06
CA ARG A 12 -0.11 27.53 1.61
C ARG A 12 -0.34 28.75 0.71
N GLY A 13 -0.36 28.54 -0.62
CA GLY A 13 -0.55 29.60 -1.61
C GLY A 13 -2.02 29.92 -1.89
N ASN A 14 -2.94 28.99 -1.62
CA ASN A 14 -4.34 29.14 -1.96
C ASN A 14 -5.08 30.04 -0.96
N LYS A 15 -5.27 31.31 -1.31
CA LYS A 15 -6.02 32.29 -0.50
C LYS A 15 -7.45 32.52 -1.00
N THR A 16 -7.73 32.20 -2.26
CA THR A 16 -8.94 32.64 -2.97
C THR A 16 -9.81 31.47 -3.43
N PHE A 17 -9.33 30.22 -3.30
CA PHE A 17 -10.02 28.98 -3.68
C PHE A 17 -10.51 28.93 -5.14
N LYS A 18 -9.96 29.79 -6.00
CA LYS A 18 -10.29 29.84 -7.42
C LYS A 18 -9.51 28.78 -8.19
N LEU A 19 -10.21 28.05 -9.05
CA LEU A 19 -9.63 26.94 -9.82
C LEU A 19 -8.42 27.36 -10.67
N ASN A 20 -8.49 28.55 -11.29
CA ASN A 20 -7.40 29.07 -12.12
C ASN A 20 -6.12 29.33 -11.31
N GLU A 21 -6.24 29.90 -10.11
CA GLU A 21 -5.10 30.16 -9.24
C GLU A 21 -4.51 28.86 -8.68
N ILE A 22 -5.37 27.89 -8.32
CA ILE A 22 -4.93 26.56 -7.91
C ILE A 22 -4.13 25.90 -9.04
N LYS A 23 -4.59 25.99 -10.29
CA LYS A 23 -3.88 25.42 -11.44
C LYS A 23 -2.48 26.02 -11.59
N GLU A 24 -2.34 27.34 -11.49
CA GLU A 24 -1.03 28.00 -11.52
C GLU A 24 -0.13 27.60 -10.35
N LEU A 25 -0.69 27.49 -9.14
CA LEU A 25 0.06 27.05 -7.96
C LEU A 25 0.52 25.60 -8.07
N VAL A 26 -0.27 24.72 -8.69
CA VAL A 26 0.13 23.33 -8.95
C VAL A 26 1.30 23.29 -9.91
N ILE A 27 1.24 24.03 -11.03
CA ILE A 27 2.32 24.10 -12.02
C ILE A 27 3.62 24.59 -11.34
N LYS A 28 3.55 25.72 -10.64
CA LYS A 28 4.69 26.27 -9.87
C LYS A 28 5.18 25.29 -8.79
N GLY A 29 4.27 24.57 -8.15
CA GLY A 29 4.60 23.57 -7.15
C GLY A 29 5.40 22.40 -7.73
N ILE A 30 5.07 21.97 -8.96
CA ILE A 30 5.78 20.92 -9.69
C ILE A 30 7.15 21.44 -10.18
N GLU A 31 7.22 22.66 -10.72
CA GLU A 31 8.48 23.28 -11.17
C GLU A 31 9.49 23.49 -10.03
N ASN A 32 9.00 23.76 -8.82
CA ASN A 32 9.84 23.88 -7.62
C ASN A 32 10.40 22.54 -7.11
N VAL A 33 9.98 21.41 -7.68
CA VAL A 33 10.53 20.10 -7.30
C VAL A 33 11.90 19.93 -7.93
N SER A 34 12.95 20.08 -7.12
CA SER A 34 14.32 19.88 -7.56
C SER A 34 14.68 18.40 -7.77
N ALA A 35 15.74 18.15 -8.53
CA ALA A 35 16.33 16.81 -8.66
C ALA A 35 16.66 16.19 -7.29
N GLN A 36 17.11 16.98 -6.32
CA GLN A 36 17.39 16.51 -4.97
C GLN A 36 16.15 15.95 -4.27
N ASN A 37 14.97 16.55 -4.47
CA ASN A 37 13.73 16.06 -3.89
C ASN A 37 13.37 14.67 -4.44
N TRP A 38 13.64 14.43 -5.73
CA TRP A 38 13.48 13.14 -6.36
C TRP A 38 14.46 12.10 -5.80
N THR A 39 15.75 12.45 -5.74
CA THR A 39 16.79 11.59 -5.15
C THR A 39 16.45 11.19 -3.72
N ASN A 40 16.00 12.15 -2.90
CA ASN A 40 15.58 11.88 -1.52
C ASN A 40 14.40 10.90 -1.46
N CYS A 41 13.43 11.00 -2.38
CA CYS A 41 12.31 10.06 -2.43
C CYS A 41 12.76 8.65 -2.85
N ILE A 42 13.67 8.55 -3.83
CA ILE A 42 14.24 7.28 -4.28
C ILE A 42 15.00 6.60 -3.12
N ASN A 43 15.89 7.34 -2.46
CA ASN A 43 16.65 6.84 -1.32
C ASN A 43 15.74 6.37 -0.17
N HIS A 44 14.63 7.08 0.07
CA HIS A 44 13.66 6.67 1.07
C HIS A 44 12.98 5.34 0.71
N VAL A 45 12.61 5.13 -0.57
CA VAL A 45 12.02 3.88 -1.03
C VAL A 45 13.02 2.73 -0.91
N ILE A 46 14.26 2.92 -1.38
CA ILE A 46 15.33 1.90 -1.27
C ILE A 46 15.54 1.50 0.19
N LYS A 47 15.58 2.47 1.11
CA LYS A 47 15.70 2.18 2.55
C LYS A 47 14.52 1.35 3.04
N LYS A 48 13.29 1.72 2.67
CA LYS A 48 12.09 1.02 3.12
C LYS A 48 11.99 -0.39 2.55
N GLU A 49 12.38 -0.58 1.30
CA GLU A 49 12.47 -1.88 0.65
C GLU A 49 13.46 -2.80 1.37
N LYS A 50 14.64 -2.28 1.71
CA LYS A 50 15.61 -3.03 2.53
C LYS A 50 15.04 -3.44 3.88
N GLU A 51 14.37 -2.52 4.59
CA GLU A 51 13.70 -2.86 5.87
C GLU A 51 12.64 -3.95 5.70
N VAL A 52 11.90 -3.95 4.58
CA VAL A 52 10.89 -4.99 4.30
C VAL A 52 11.56 -6.32 4.01
N TRP A 53 12.62 -6.37 3.19
CA TRP A 53 13.35 -7.60 2.91
C TRP A 53 14.02 -8.18 4.15
N GLU A 54 14.54 -7.35 5.05
CA GLU A 54 15.08 -7.82 6.33
C GLU A 54 14.00 -8.44 7.20
N ILE A 55 12.81 -7.83 7.27
CA ILE A 55 11.68 -8.40 8.02
C ILE A 55 11.21 -9.72 7.38
N ASP A 56 11.10 -9.76 6.05
CA ASP A 56 10.67 -10.96 5.31
C ASP A 56 11.63 -12.13 5.54
N GLY A 57 12.95 -11.88 5.42
CA GLY A 57 13.96 -12.89 5.71
C GLY A 57 13.96 -13.37 7.16
N LEU A 58 13.67 -12.47 8.11
CA LEU A 58 13.49 -12.85 9.53
C LEU A 58 12.23 -13.69 9.75
N VAL A 59 11.13 -13.39 9.03
CA VAL A 59 9.90 -14.17 9.11
C VAL A 59 10.12 -15.57 8.55
N ASP A 60 10.84 -15.71 7.44
CA ASP A 60 11.20 -17.01 6.85
C ASP A 60 12.06 -17.83 7.81
N GLU A 61 13.12 -17.24 8.41
CA GLU A 61 13.94 -17.93 9.41
C GLU A 61 13.13 -18.36 10.65
N ILE A 62 12.21 -17.51 11.12
CA ILE A 62 11.35 -17.86 12.27
C ILE A 62 10.36 -18.97 11.90
N TRP A 63 9.81 -18.95 10.68
CA TRP A 63 8.87 -19.95 10.19
C TRP A 63 9.53 -21.32 9.98
N GLU A 64 10.73 -21.35 9.39
CA GLU A 64 11.52 -22.58 9.21
C GLU A 64 11.96 -23.19 10.54
N ASN A 65 12.27 -22.36 11.55
CA ASN A 65 12.68 -22.84 12.87
C ASN A 65 11.49 -23.15 13.81
N GLN A 66 10.27 -22.73 13.49
CA GLN A 66 9.06 -23.12 14.22
C GLN A 66 8.39 -24.31 13.52
N ASN A 67 8.73 -25.53 13.96
CA ASN A 67 7.95 -26.73 13.66
C ASN A 67 6.54 -26.61 14.26
N PHE A 68 5.61 -25.97 13.56
CA PHE A 68 4.19 -26.00 13.90
C PHE A 68 3.61 -27.38 13.55
N ILE A 69 3.34 -28.19 14.58
CA ILE A 69 2.55 -29.41 14.42
C ILE A 69 1.08 -29.02 14.30
N ILE A 70 0.57 -28.96 13.07
CA ILE A 70 -0.87 -28.80 12.83
C ILE A 70 -1.54 -30.16 13.02
N SER A 71 -2.21 -30.35 14.15
CA SER A 71 -3.11 -31.49 14.33
C SER A 71 -4.40 -31.23 13.55
N VAL A 72 -4.46 -31.72 12.31
CA VAL A 72 -5.70 -31.73 11.53
C VAL A 72 -6.59 -32.83 12.11
N ASN A 73 -7.50 -32.46 13.00
CA ASN A 73 -8.60 -33.35 13.34
C ASN A 73 -9.54 -33.37 12.12
N SER A 74 -9.45 -34.47 11.37
CA SER A 74 -10.16 -34.66 10.10
C SER A 74 -11.63 -34.96 10.37
N ASP A 75 -12.47 -33.94 10.59
CA ASP A 75 -13.93 -34.08 10.50
C ASP A 75 -14.62 -32.71 10.31
N SER A 76 -14.96 -32.39 9.06
CA SER A 76 -16.21 -31.70 8.65
C SER A 76 -16.13 -31.45 7.14
N TRP A 77 -16.67 -32.40 6.37
CA TRP A 77 -17.17 -32.16 5.03
C TRP A 77 -18.69 -31.94 5.16
N ASP A 78 -19.10 -30.73 5.50
CA ASP A 78 -20.53 -30.40 5.60
C ASP A 78 -21.11 -29.99 4.23
N SER A 79 -21.58 -31.04 3.54
CA SER A 79 -22.84 -31.16 2.78
C SER A 79 -23.34 -29.96 1.94
N TYR A 80 -23.09 -30.02 0.62
CA TYR A 80 -23.93 -29.37 -0.40
C TYR A 80 -24.73 -30.45 -1.16
N SER A 81 -25.71 -31.06 -0.50
CA SER A 81 -26.58 -32.05 -1.17
C SER A 81 -27.99 -32.14 -0.59
N GLU A 82 -28.67 -30.99 -0.40
CA GLU A 82 -30.12 -30.95 -0.11
C GLU A 82 -30.97 -30.15 -1.13
N ILE A 83 -30.38 -29.61 -2.21
CA ILE A 83 -31.12 -28.74 -3.15
C ILE A 83 -31.54 -29.43 -4.47
N MET A 84 -31.44 -30.76 -4.56
CA MET A 84 -31.76 -31.51 -5.80
C MET A 84 -32.88 -32.54 -5.63
N SER A 85 -33.74 -32.43 -4.61
CA SER A 85 -34.84 -33.39 -4.38
C SER A 85 -36.25 -32.78 -4.35
N ALA A 86 -36.43 -31.51 -4.74
CA ALA A 86 -37.75 -30.85 -4.68
C ALA A 86 -38.32 -30.41 -6.03
N ASN A 87 -37.75 -30.87 -7.16
CA ASN A 87 -38.14 -30.36 -8.47
C ASN A 87 -38.46 -31.41 -9.54
N ASP A 88 -38.91 -32.62 -9.14
CA ASP A 88 -39.57 -33.55 -10.06
C ASP A 88 -40.89 -34.07 -9.43
N LEU A 89 -41.99 -33.55 -10.00
CA LEU A 89 -43.36 -34.10 -10.16
C LEU A 89 -44.02 -34.91 -9.02
#